data_AF-A0A8S1IYS4-F1
#
_entry.id   AF-A0A8S1IYS4-F1
#
_cell.length_a   1.000
_cell.length_b   1.000
_cell.length_c   1.000
_cell.angle_alpha   90.00
_cell.angle_beta   90.00
_cell.angle_gamma   90.00
#
_symmetry.space_group_name_H-M   'P 1'
#
loop_
_entity.id
_entity.type
_entity.pdbx_description
1 polymer ?
#
loop_
_entity_poly.entity_id
_entity_poly.type
_entity_poly.pdbx_seq_one_letter_code
_entity_poly.pdbx_strand_id
1 'polypeptide(L)'
;MTADSKHGSLPPSTSAPAGIDPDRTALRQFEAHAEATNDIFLVAARVIANVVEEASRILEAGDAHGPRCDPAACWDALWLAWRPYACNWKGIWWESVAVPDDVSDEEAFRAELKELATDSLALLKSAIDDGRFPALFTAEVYGSLIGMFEMNNLAIEVPSPLESYLEALDESPSTAGSLGSLRDRIEEAAQHPGEGTAYYRLACCANHSCVPNAKATRRTGLDVGGNLALIAEGPITAGEEITISYVDESEPLEQRQRALMDYGFVCSCTRCLQEEQGP
;
A
#
# COMPACT_ATOMS: atom_id res chain seq x y z
N MET A 1 62.82 1.11 -5.75
CA MET A 1 61.57 1.55 -5.10
C MET A 1 60.60 0.39 -5.18
N THR A 2 60.64 -0.47 -4.17
CA THR A 2 59.78 -1.63 -3.98
C THR A 2 58.56 -1.19 -3.18
N ALA A 3 57.36 -1.33 -3.74
CA ALA A 3 56.12 -1.00 -3.06
C ALA A 3 55.53 -2.27 -2.43
N ASP A 4 55.62 -2.34 -1.10
CA ASP A 4 54.93 -3.34 -0.27
C ASP A 4 53.42 -3.13 -0.33
N SER A 5 52.68 -4.10 -0.87
CA SER A 5 51.23 -4.17 -0.73
C SER A 5 50.87 -4.84 0.59
N LYS A 6 50.55 -4.04 1.60
CA LYS A 6 49.95 -4.53 2.85
C LYS A 6 48.47 -4.86 2.61
N HIS A 7 48.14 -6.15 2.64
CA HIS A 7 46.76 -6.61 2.83
C HIS A 7 46.28 -6.20 4.23
N GLY A 8 45.49 -5.13 4.31
CA GLY A 8 44.69 -4.80 5.48
C GLY A 8 43.42 -5.64 5.47
N SER A 9 43.32 -6.60 6.39
CA SER A 9 42.08 -7.32 6.68
C SER A 9 41.03 -6.32 7.18
N LEU A 10 39.87 -6.29 6.51
CA LEU A 10 38.69 -5.56 6.98
C LEU A 10 38.28 -6.09 8.38
N PRO A 11 37.92 -5.23 9.33
CA PRO A 11 37.39 -5.68 10.61
C PRO A 11 36.08 -6.47 10.39
N PRO A 12 35.78 -7.46 11.25
CA PRO A 12 34.55 -8.23 11.11
C PRO A 12 33.35 -7.28 11.22
N SER A 13 32.45 -7.42 10.25
CA SER A 13 31.16 -6.77 10.19
C SER A 13 30.47 -6.81 11.54
N THR A 14 30.01 -5.64 11.96
CA THR A 14 29.03 -5.42 13.03
C THR A 14 27.91 -6.45 12.96
N SER A 15 27.50 -6.97 14.12
CA SER A 15 26.32 -7.81 14.29
C SER A 15 25.14 -7.26 13.50
N ALA A 16 24.45 -8.13 12.76
CA ALA A 16 23.16 -7.79 12.15
C ALA A 16 22.25 -7.17 13.23
N PRO A 17 21.41 -6.18 12.89
CA PRO A 17 20.43 -5.64 13.83
C PRO A 17 19.61 -6.80 14.40
N ALA A 18 19.19 -6.69 15.66
CA ALA A 18 18.38 -7.70 16.30
C ALA A 18 16.96 -7.64 15.71
N GLY A 19 16.82 -8.18 14.49
CA GLY A 19 15.53 -8.34 13.83
C GLY A 19 14.62 -9.22 14.68
N ILE A 20 13.31 -8.99 14.57
CA ILE A 20 12.29 -9.86 15.14
C ILE A 20 12.60 -11.29 14.64
N ASP A 21 12.69 -12.26 15.55
CA ASP A 21 12.70 -13.68 15.18
C ASP A 21 11.25 -14.18 15.25
N PRO A 22 10.53 -14.24 14.12
CA PRO A 22 9.10 -14.53 14.16
C PRO A 22 8.84 -16.00 14.50
N ASP A 23 7.78 -16.27 15.26
CA ASP A 23 7.27 -17.62 15.38
C ASP A 23 6.71 -18.09 14.03
N ARG A 24 7.47 -18.96 13.37
CA ARG A 24 7.16 -19.48 12.03
C ARG A 24 5.85 -20.26 11.97
N THR A 25 5.41 -20.85 13.07
CA THR A 25 4.13 -21.58 13.13
C THR A 25 2.98 -20.60 13.18
N ALA A 26 3.06 -19.60 14.06
CA ALA A 26 2.05 -18.55 14.16
C ALA A 26 1.96 -17.73 12.86
N LEU A 27 3.10 -17.43 12.23
CA LEU A 27 3.14 -16.71 10.96
C LEU A 27 2.41 -17.47 9.84
N ARG A 28 2.61 -18.80 9.74
CA ARG A 28 1.88 -19.62 8.76
C ARG A 28 0.37 -19.68 9.02
N GLN A 29 -0.03 -19.69 10.29
CA GLN A 29 -1.45 -19.64 10.65
C GLN A 29 -2.06 -18.30 10.27
N PHE A 30 -1.33 -17.21 10.49
CA PHE A 30 -1.71 -15.88 10.05
C PHE A 30 -1.85 -15.80 8.51
N GLU A 31 -0.85 -16.27 7.77
CA GLU A 31 -0.87 -16.28 6.29
C GLU A 31 -2.07 -17.08 5.76
N ALA A 32 -2.29 -18.30 6.28
CA ALA A 32 -3.41 -19.13 5.90
C ALA A 32 -4.77 -18.50 6.24
N HIS A 33 -4.87 -17.79 7.37
CA HIS A 33 -6.08 -17.05 7.72
C HIS A 33 -6.33 -15.91 6.73
N ALA A 34 -5.31 -15.10 6.41
CA ALA A 34 -5.43 -14.01 5.45
C ALA A 34 -5.82 -14.49 4.05
N GLU A 35 -5.16 -15.54 3.55
CA GLU A 35 -5.50 -16.15 2.24
C GLU A 35 -6.92 -16.71 2.19
N ALA A 36 -7.44 -17.20 3.32
CA ALA A 36 -8.79 -17.76 3.41
C ALA A 36 -9.90 -16.71 3.63
N THR A 37 -9.55 -15.49 4.05
CA THR A 37 -10.52 -14.48 4.49
C THR A 37 -10.39 -13.19 3.70
N ASN A 38 -9.30 -12.43 3.91
CA ASN A 38 -9.01 -11.18 3.22
C ASN A 38 -7.49 -10.95 3.16
N ASP A 39 -6.96 -10.77 1.95
CA ASP A 39 -5.55 -10.57 1.67
C ASP A 39 -5.02 -9.21 2.16
N ILE A 40 -5.90 -8.25 2.46
CA ILE A 40 -5.56 -6.96 3.06
C ILE A 40 -4.79 -7.11 4.37
N PHE A 41 -5.03 -8.21 5.10
CA PHE A 41 -4.31 -8.54 6.32
C PHE A 41 -2.80 -8.71 6.06
N LEU A 42 -2.41 -9.29 4.91
CA LEU A 42 -0.99 -9.41 4.54
C LEU A 42 -0.34 -8.03 4.37
N VAL A 43 -1.07 -7.07 3.81
CA VAL A 43 -0.61 -5.68 3.64
C VAL A 43 -0.47 -5.00 4.99
N ALA A 44 -1.48 -5.13 5.86
CA ALA A 44 -1.46 -4.58 7.20
C ALA A 44 -0.31 -5.16 8.05
N ALA A 45 -0.08 -6.48 7.97
CA ALA A 45 1.04 -7.15 8.63
C ALA A 45 2.39 -6.65 8.14
N ARG A 46 2.55 -6.43 6.83
CA ARG A 46 3.79 -5.86 6.27
C ARG A 46 4.08 -4.48 6.85
N VAL A 47 3.06 -3.63 6.98
CA VAL A 47 3.24 -2.31 7.61
C VAL A 47 3.65 -2.43 9.06
N ILE A 48 2.96 -3.25 9.86
CA ILE A 48 3.31 -3.45 11.27
C ILE A 48 4.75 -3.96 11.39
N ALA A 49 5.12 -4.98 10.62
CA ALA A 49 6.48 -5.52 10.65
C ALA A 49 7.54 -4.46 10.29
N ASN A 50 7.31 -3.68 9.23
CA ASN A 50 8.22 -2.60 8.83
C ASN A 50 8.34 -1.50 9.91
N VAL A 51 7.23 -1.14 10.56
CA VAL A 51 7.23 -0.15 11.64
C VAL A 51 7.97 -0.68 12.87
N VAL A 52 7.75 -1.94 13.26
CA VAL A 52 8.49 -2.55 14.38
C VAL A 52 9.97 -2.62 14.08
N GLU A 53 10.37 -3.01 12.86
CA GLU A 53 11.77 -3.07 12.44
C GLU A 53 12.42 -1.67 12.46
N GLU A 54 11.74 -0.66 11.91
CA GLU A 54 12.23 0.73 11.91
C GLU A 54 12.36 1.29 13.32
N ALA A 55 11.34 1.11 14.16
CA ALA A 55 11.38 1.56 15.55
C ALA A 55 12.50 0.86 16.33
N SER A 56 12.71 -0.43 16.11
CA SER A 56 13.83 -1.19 16.69
C SER A 56 15.18 -0.59 16.30
N ARG A 57 15.36 -0.30 15.01
CA ARG A 57 16.60 0.31 14.49
C ARG A 57 16.87 1.68 15.07
N ILE A 58 15.83 2.51 15.24
CA ILE A 58 15.93 3.83 15.86
C ILE A 58 16.39 3.71 17.32
N LEU A 59 15.85 2.75 18.08
CA LEU A 59 16.25 2.50 19.47
C LEU A 59 17.71 2.03 19.59
N GLU A 60 18.12 1.11 18.72
CA GLU A 60 19.50 0.59 18.67
C GLU A 60 20.51 1.71 18.35
N ALA A 61 20.16 2.63 17.44
CA ALA A 61 21.01 3.78 17.08
C ALA A 61 21.12 4.82 18.21
N GLY A 62 20.14 4.89 19.11
CA GLY A 62 20.09 5.84 20.23
C GLY A 62 20.89 5.43 21.47
N ASP A 63 21.66 4.34 21.39
CA ASP A 63 22.41 3.74 22.51
C ASP A 63 21.55 3.36 23.73
N ALA A 64 20.25 3.12 23.51
CA ALA A 64 19.31 2.65 24.52
C ALA A 64 19.50 1.14 24.79
N HIS A 65 20.72 0.74 25.15
CA HIS A 65 21.09 -0.64 25.48
C HIS A 65 20.69 -0.97 26.93
N GLY A 66 19.40 -1.24 27.15
CA GLY A 66 18.87 -1.73 28.42
C GLY A 66 18.00 -2.97 28.22
N PRO A 67 17.93 -3.91 29.19
CA PRO A 67 17.13 -5.14 29.09
C PRO A 67 15.62 -4.90 29.04
N ARG A 68 15.19 -3.64 29.22
CA ARG A 68 13.84 -3.13 28.94
C ARG A 68 14.00 -1.74 28.33
N CYS A 69 13.44 -1.56 27.14
CA CYS A 69 13.32 -0.25 26.52
C CYS A 69 12.56 0.70 27.46
N ASP A 70 13.06 1.92 27.65
CA ASP A 70 12.30 2.98 28.30
C ASP A 70 10.98 3.22 27.52
N PRO A 71 9.80 3.13 28.15
CA PRO A 71 8.53 3.33 27.46
C PRO A 71 8.44 4.65 26.68
N ALA A 72 9.07 5.73 27.17
CA ALA A 72 9.10 7.00 26.46
C ALA A 72 9.96 6.91 25.18
N ALA A 73 11.17 6.36 25.27
CA ALA A 73 12.01 6.12 24.10
C ALA A 73 11.34 5.19 23.06
N CYS A 74 10.67 4.13 23.52
CA CYS A 74 9.92 3.22 22.64
C CYS A 74 8.77 3.94 21.92
N TRP A 75 8.07 4.82 22.61
CA TRP A 75 7.01 5.64 22.00
C TRP A 75 7.57 6.61 20.95
N ASP A 76 8.68 7.30 21.24
CA ASP A 76 9.30 8.23 20.30
C ASP A 76 9.81 7.53 19.04
N ALA A 77 10.44 6.36 19.20
CA ALA A 77 10.88 5.53 18.08
C ALA A 77 9.69 5.05 17.24
N LEU A 78 8.62 4.59 17.89
CA LEU A 78 7.39 4.17 17.22
C LEU A 78 6.76 5.32 16.42
N TRP A 79 6.67 6.51 17.01
CA TRP A 79 6.14 7.70 16.35
C TRP A 79 6.93 8.09 15.10
N LEU A 80 8.27 8.02 15.18
CA LEU A 80 9.14 8.28 14.03
C LEU A 80 8.97 7.22 12.93
N ALA A 81 8.93 5.95 13.31
CA ALA A 81 8.72 4.82 12.40
C ALA A 81 7.35 4.86 11.70
N TRP A 82 6.31 5.39 12.36
CA TRP A 82 4.97 5.51 11.80
C TRP A 82 4.82 6.65 10.79
N ARG A 83 5.76 7.60 10.71
CA ARG A 83 5.66 8.79 9.84
C ARG A 83 5.28 8.50 8.38
N PRO A 84 5.77 7.44 7.73
CA PRO A 84 5.36 7.08 6.36
C PRO A 84 3.84 6.88 6.21
N TYR A 85 3.18 6.42 7.27
CA TYR A 85 1.74 6.11 7.32
C TYR A 85 0.92 7.18 8.06
N ALA A 86 1.54 8.28 8.48
CA ALA A 86 0.88 9.31 9.29
C ALA A 86 -0.15 10.14 8.50
N CYS A 87 0.08 10.34 7.20
CA CYS A 87 -0.86 11.00 6.28
C CYS A 87 -1.93 9.99 5.82
N ASN A 88 -3.04 10.48 5.27
CA ASN A 88 -4.21 9.71 4.81
C ASN A 88 -5.27 9.41 5.87
N TRP A 89 -6.48 9.22 5.38
CA TRP A 89 -7.67 8.92 6.15
C TRP A 89 -7.55 7.55 6.82
N LYS A 90 -7.93 7.47 8.10
CA LYS A 90 -7.72 6.30 8.99
C LYS A 90 -9.02 5.91 9.69
N GLY A 91 -10.12 5.94 8.95
CA GLY A 91 -11.37 5.38 9.42
C GLY A 91 -11.17 3.91 9.76
N ILE A 92 -11.82 3.46 10.82
CA ILE A 92 -11.76 2.04 11.21
C ILE A 92 -12.53 1.24 10.16
N TRP A 93 -11.92 0.19 9.63
CA TRP A 93 -12.45 -0.60 8.51
C TRP A 93 -13.92 -1.01 8.68
N TRP A 94 -14.25 -1.69 9.78
CA TRP A 94 -15.61 -2.16 10.03
C TRP A 94 -16.62 -1.04 10.29
N GLU A 95 -16.18 0.19 10.55
CA GLU A 95 -17.08 1.34 10.71
C GLU A 95 -17.29 2.08 9.38
N SER A 96 -16.38 1.91 8.42
CA SER A 96 -16.24 2.85 7.31
C SER A 96 -16.36 2.23 5.92
N VAL A 97 -16.14 0.92 5.78
CA VAL A 97 -16.36 0.25 4.49
C VAL A 97 -17.84 0.36 4.09
N ALA A 98 -18.10 0.47 2.79
CA ALA A 98 -19.46 0.47 2.27
C ALA A 98 -20.19 -0.83 2.65
N VAL A 99 -21.49 -0.71 2.96
CA VAL A 99 -22.34 -1.88 3.23
C VAL A 99 -22.87 -2.38 1.89
N PRO A 100 -22.63 -3.65 1.53
CA PRO A 100 -23.19 -4.23 0.32
C PRO A 100 -24.73 -4.19 0.29
N ASP A 101 -25.32 -4.01 -0.89
CA ASP A 101 -26.78 -3.90 -1.09
C ASP A 101 -27.56 -5.15 -0.61
N ASP A 102 -26.90 -6.31 -0.51
CA ASP A 102 -27.47 -7.59 -0.07
C ASP A 102 -27.38 -7.82 1.45
N VAL A 103 -26.71 -6.94 2.20
CA VAL A 103 -26.66 -6.99 3.66
C VAL A 103 -27.97 -6.47 4.24
N SER A 104 -28.69 -7.35 4.95
CA SER A 104 -29.95 -7.01 5.63
C SER A 104 -29.78 -6.58 7.08
N ASP A 105 -28.62 -6.87 7.68
CA ASP A 105 -28.27 -6.53 9.06
C ASP A 105 -26.86 -5.92 9.09
N GLU A 106 -26.79 -4.59 9.07
CA GLU A 106 -25.51 -3.87 9.07
C GLU A 106 -24.73 -4.09 10.38
N GLU A 107 -25.41 -4.21 11.53
CA GLU A 107 -24.75 -4.38 12.83
C GLU A 107 -24.01 -5.73 12.87
N ALA A 108 -24.67 -6.79 12.40
CA ALA A 108 -24.05 -8.11 12.27
C ALA A 108 -22.86 -8.10 11.29
N PHE A 109 -23.01 -7.43 10.14
CA PHE A 109 -21.92 -7.29 9.16
C PHE A 109 -20.70 -6.56 9.75
N ARG A 110 -20.90 -5.43 10.45
CA ARG A 110 -19.79 -4.71 11.10
C ARG A 110 -19.13 -5.57 12.19
N ALA A 111 -19.92 -6.33 12.95
CA ALA A 111 -19.41 -7.21 14.00
C ALA A 111 -18.53 -8.33 13.42
N GLU A 112 -18.93 -8.95 12.31
CA GLU A 112 -18.16 -9.98 11.62
C GLU A 112 -16.81 -9.44 11.11
N LEU A 113 -16.80 -8.26 10.47
CA LEU A 113 -15.56 -7.63 10.03
C LEU A 113 -14.59 -7.35 11.20
N LYS A 114 -15.14 -6.90 12.33
CA LYS A 114 -14.35 -6.65 13.55
C LYS A 114 -13.78 -7.95 14.13
N GLU A 115 -14.55 -9.02 14.13
CA GLU A 115 -14.11 -10.35 14.59
C GLU A 115 -12.96 -10.86 13.71
N LEU A 116 -13.13 -10.83 12.38
CA LEU A 116 -12.09 -11.21 11.42
C LEU A 116 -10.79 -10.43 11.63
N ALA A 117 -10.88 -9.09 11.76
CA ALA A 117 -9.71 -8.26 12.01
C ALA A 117 -9.04 -8.58 13.36
N THR A 118 -9.82 -8.90 14.38
CA THR A 118 -9.33 -9.24 15.72
C THR A 118 -8.61 -10.59 15.74
N ASP A 119 -9.17 -11.60 15.09
CA ASP A 119 -8.56 -12.93 14.96
C ASP A 119 -7.25 -12.87 14.16
N SER A 120 -7.28 -12.16 13.03
CA SER A 120 -6.11 -11.87 12.20
C SER A 120 -4.99 -11.19 13.03
N LEU A 121 -5.34 -10.16 13.80
CA LEU A 121 -4.39 -9.47 14.66
C LEU A 121 -3.82 -10.36 15.76
N ALA A 122 -4.64 -11.24 16.36
CA ALA A 122 -4.19 -12.15 17.41
C ALA A 122 -3.14 -13.15 16.88
N LEU A 123 -3.33 -13.66 15.66
CA LEU A 123 -2.36 -14.52 14.97
C LEU A 123 -1.07 -13.76 14.65
N LEU A 124 -1.18 -12.56 14.08
CA LEU A 124 -0.02 -11.71 13.77
C LEU A 124 0.78 -11.36 15.03
N LYS A 125 0.09 -10.95 16.10
CA LYS A 125 0.70 -10.62 17.38
C LYS A 125 1.48 -11.82 17.94
N SER A 126 0.88 -13.01 17.88
CA SER A 126 1.55 -14.25 18.31
C SER A 126 2.81 -14.56 17.50
N ALA A 127 2.88 -14.09 16.25
CA ALA A 127 4.03 -14.31 15.37
C ALA A 127 5.17 -13.31 15.59
N ILE A 128 4.88 -12.02 15.81
CA ILE A 128 5.90 -10.95 15.72
C ILE A 128 5.99 -10.01 16.93
N ASP A 129 5.11 -10.13 17.93
CA ASP A 129 5.13 -9.24 19.10
C ASP A 129 6.26 -9.59 20.07
N ASP A 130 7.18 -8.64 20.27
CA ASP A 130 8.28 -8.73 21.25
C ASP A 130 8.02 -7.92 22.54
N GLY A 131 6.82 -7.33 22.66
CA GLY A 131 6.37 -6.58 23.83
C GLY A 131 6.83 -5.13 23.91
N ARG A 132 7.67 -4.64 22.99
CA ARG A 132 8.17 -3.25 23.00
C ARG A 132 7.13 -2.23 22.53
N PHE A 133 6.24 -2.64 21.62
CA PHE A 133 5.31 -1.73 20.94
C PHE A 133 3.83 -2.20 21.06
N PRO A 134 3.30 -2.38 22.28
CA PRO A 134 1.95 -2.93 22.47
C PRO A 134 0.85 -2.07 21.83
N ALA A 135 1.08 -0.77 21.62
CA ALA A 135 0.14 0.14 20.97
C ALA A 135 -0.16 -0.24 19.51
N LEU A 136 0.79 -0.88 18.80
CA LEU A 136 0.57 -1.35 17.43
C LEU A 136 -0.41 -2.52 17.35
N PHE A 137 -0.50 -3.32 18.41
CA PHE A 137 -1.28 -4.55 18.45
C PHE A 137 -2.63 -4.35 19.16
N THR A 138 -3.33 -3.29 18.78
CA THR A 138 -4.72 -3.02 19.19
C THR A 138 -5.65 -3.18 18.00
N ALA A 139 -6.88 -3.64 18.23
CA ALA A 139 -7.85 -3.83 17.17
C ALA A 139 -8.10 -2.51 16.43
N GLU A 140 -8.19 -1.40 17.15
CA GLU A 140 -8.44 -0.07 16.59
C GLU A 140 -7.32 0.39 15.65
N VAL A 141 -6.04 0.19 16.02
CA VAL A 141 -4.91 0.53 15.14
C VAL A 141 -4.89 -0.36 13.91
N TYR A 142 -5.14 -1.66 14.08
CA TYR A 142 -5.18 -2.61 12.97
C TYR A 142 -6.34 -2.33 12.02
N GLY A 143 -7.53 -2.08 12.55
CA GLY A 143 -8.73 -1.70 11.80
C GLY A 143 -8.56 -0.36 11.08
N SER A 144 -7.90 0.61 11.70
CA SER A 144 -7.57 1.90 11.06
C SER A 144 -6.56 1.74 9.93
N LEU A 145 -5.61 0.80 10.07
CA LEU A 145 -4.62 0.49 9.06
C LEU A 145 -5.26 -0.21 7.85
N ILE A 146 -6.15 -1.17 8.10
CA ILE A 146 -6.94 -1.83 7.05
C ILE A 146 -7.82 -0.81 6.35
N GLY A 147 -8.58 0.01 7.10
CA GLY A 147 -9.44 1.05 6.53
C GLY A 147 -8.67 2.09 5.70
N MET A 148 -7.45 2.44 6.11
CA MET A 148 -6.56 3.28 5.32
C MET A 148 -6.26 2.64 3.96
N PHE A 149 -6.02 1.34 3.86
CA PHE A 149 -5.76 0.70 2.57
C PHE A 149 -7.01 0.49 1.74
N GLU A 150 -8.10 0.01 2.35
CA GLU A 150 -9.38 -0.23 1.65
C GLU A 150 -9.92 1.05 0.98
N MET A 151 -9.73 2.20 1.60
CA MET A 151 -10.31 3.47 1.12
C MET A 151 -9.33 4.36 0.33
N ASN A 152 -8.08 3.92 0.15
CA ASN A 152 -7.06 4.70 -0.56
C ASN A 152 -6.31 3.88 -1.62
N ASN A 153 -6.71 2.64 -1.85
CA ASN A 153 -6.01 1.80 -2.79
C ASN A 153 -6.27 2.23 -4.24
N LEU A 154 -5.27 2.03 -5.10
CA LEU A 154 -5.37 2.28 -6.53
C LEU A 154 -5.08 0.98 -7.26
N ALA A 155 -5.99 0.61 -8.16
CA ALA A 155 -5.77 -0.50 -9.09
C ALA A 155 -4.61 -0.15 -10.02
N ILE A 156 -3.69 -1.09 -10.19
CA ILE A 156 -2.47 -0.93 -10.96
C ILE A 156 -2.29 -2.11 -11.92
N GLU A 157 -2.16 -1.80 -13.20
CA GLU A 157 -1.73 -2.74 -14.25
C GLU A 157 -0.28 -2.50 -14.73
N VAL A 158 0.69 -3.32 -14.30
CA VAL A 158 2.07 -3.22 -14.79
C VAL A 158 2.27 -4.03 -16.08
N PRO A 159 3.05 -3.52 -17.06
CA PRO A 159 3.36 -4.28 -18.27
C PRO A 159 3.99 -5.64 -17.94
N SER A 160 3.78 -6.62 -18.81
CA SER A 160 4.37 -7.94 -18.61
C SER A 160 5.90 -7.82 -18.64
N PRO A 161 6.64 -8.40 -17.68
CA PRO A 161 8.10 -8.42 -17.73
C PRO A 161 8.65 -9.06 -19.01
N LEU A 162 7.82 -9.87 -19.69
CA LEU A 162 8.13 -10.51 -20.96
C LEU A 162 8.23 -9.53 -22.14
N GLU A 163 7.64 -8.34 -22.06
CA GLU A 163 7.76 -7.30 -23.10
C GLU A 163 9.22 -6.90 -23.31
N SER A 164 9.99 -6.69 -22.24
CA SER A 164 11.43 -6.37 -22.34
C SER A 164 12.25 -7.50 -22.96
N TYR A 165 11.80 -8.76 -22.83
CA TYR A 165 12.45 -9.88 -23.52
C TYR A 165 12.14 -9.87 -25.03
N LEU A 166 10.92 -9.48 -25.43
CA LEU A 166 10.57 -9.33 -26.85
C LEU A 166 11.37 -8.22 -27.51
N GLU A 167 11.48 -7.06 -26.85
CA GLU A 167 12.30 -5.93 -27.32
C GLU A 167 13.76 -6.37 -27.51
N ALA A 168 14.34 -7.06 -26.52
CA ALA A 168 15.71 -7.56 -26.60
C ALA A 168 15.91 -8.63 -27.69
N LEU A 169 14.89 -9.47 -27.96
CA LEU A 169 14.92 -10.46 -29.05
C LEU A 169 14.88 -9.78 -30.43
N ASP A 170 14.11 -8.70 -30.57
CA ASP A 170 14.00 -7.94 -31.82
C ASP A 170 15.29 -7.15 -32.13
N GLU A 171 16.01 -6.69 -31.11
CA GLU A 171 17.34 -6.06 -31.26
C GLU A 171 18.45 -7.05 -31.66
N SER A 172 18.25 -8.36 -31.46
CA SER A 172 19.22 -9.42 -31.78
C SER A 172 18.65 -10.47 -32.76
N PRO A 173 18.45 -10.12 -34.04
CA PRO A 173 17.78 -10.99 -35.03
C PRO A 173 18.52 -12.28 -35.39
N SER A 174 19.77 -12.48 -34.94
CA SER A 174 20.56 -13.69 -35.23
C SER A 174 20.02 -14.99 -34.60
N THR A 175 19.03 -14.92 -33.71
CA THR A 175 18.41 -16.08 -33.02
C THR A 175 17.03 -16.47 -33.56
N ALA A 176 16.49 -15.72 -34.53
CA ALA A 176 15.10 -15.83 -34.98
C ALA A 176 14.72 -17.20 -35.58
N GLY A 177 15.66 -17.92 -36.19
CA GLY A 177 15.38 -19.20 -36.88
C GLY A 177 15.14 -20.40 -35.95
N SER A 178 15.60 -20.35 -34.69
CA SER A 178 15.51 -21.50 -33.76
C SER A 178 14.50 -21.31 -32.62
N LEU A 179 13.93 -20.12 -32.48
CA LEU A 179 13.11 -19.73 -31.33
C LEU A 179 11.66 -19.39 -31.69
N GLY A 180 11.19 -19.61 -32.93
CA GLY A 180 9.85 -19.20 -33.38
C GLY A 180 8.72 -19.63 -32.43
N SER A 181 8.65 -20.92 -32.08
CA SER A 181 7.60 -21.40 -31.16
C SER A 181 7.75 -20.91 -29.72
N LEU A 182 8.96 -20.53 -29.29
CA LEU A 182 9.16 -19.89 -27.99
C LEU A 182 8.75 -18.42 -28.04
N ARG A 183 9.08 -17.72 -29.13
CA ARG A 183 8.69 -16.33 -29.38
C ARG A 183 7.17 -16.20 -29.36
N ASP A 184 6.46 -17.04 -30.11
CA ASP A 184 4.99 -17.02 -30.14
C ASP A 184 4.38 -17.17 -28.74
N ARG A 185 4.96 -18.06 -27.91
CA ARG A 185 4.51 -18.27 -26.52
C ARG A 185 4.85 -17.09 -25.59
N ILE A 186 5.98 -16.43 -25.80
CA ILE A 186 6.35 -15.22 -25.05
C ILE A 186 5.45 -14.07 -25.47
N GLU A 187 5.15 -13.92 -26.76
CA GLU A 187 4.21 -12.91 -27.28
C GLU A 187 2.81 -13.10 -26.71
N GLU A 188 2.30 -14.34 -26.68
CA GLU A 188 1.01 -14.66 -26.05
C GLU A 188 1.01 -14.37 -24.54
N ALA A 189 2.07 -14.76 -23.83
CA ALA A 189 2.18 -14.51 -22.38
C ALA A 189 2.39 -13.02 -22.06
N ALA A 190 3.05 -12.25 -22.93
CA ALA A 190 3.29 -10.82 -22.75
C ALA A 190 2.01 -9.98 -22.86
N GLN A 191 0.97 -10.49 -23.54
CA GLN A 191 -0.33 -9.81 -23.64
C GLN A 191 -1.09 -9.71 -22.30
N HIS A 192 -0.63 -10.42 -21.27
CA HIS A 192 -1.25 -10.44 -19.95
C HIS A 192 -0.42 -9.55 -19.01
N PRO A 193 -0.85 -8.31 -18.74
CA PRO A 193 -0.17 -7.46 -17.78
C PRO A 193 -0.32 -8.02 -16.37
N GLY A 194 0.58 -7.58 -15.48
CA GLY A 194 0.45 -7.85 -14.05
C GLY A 194 -0.58 -6.90 -13.43
N GLU A 195 -1.69 -7.44 -12.97
CA GLU A 195 -2.69 -6.67 -12.23
C GLU A 195 -2.40 -6.72 -10.72
N GLY A 196 -2.74 -5.65 -10.02
CA GLY A 196 -2.65 -5.59 -8.58
C GLY A 196 -3.15 -4.27 -8.01
N THR A 197 -2.81 -4.05 -6.76
CA THR A 197 -3.26 -2.90 -5.99
C THR A 197 -2.05 -2.22 -5.35
N ALA A 198 -2.01 -0.89 -5.38
CA ALA A 198 -0.93 -0.13 -4.79
C ALA A 198 -1.44 1.00 -3.90
N TYR A 199 -0.61 1.34 -2.92
CA TYR A 199 -0.81 2.48 -2.04
C TYR A 199 0.29 3.52 -2.29
N TYR A 200 -0.11 4.67 -2.81
CA TYR A 200 0.78 5.78 -3.13
C TYR A 200 0.59 6.91 -2.12
N ARG A 201 1.34 6.85 -1.01
CA ARG A 201 1.26 7.76 0.15
C ARG A 201 0.87 9.22 -0.17
N LEU A 202 1.49 9.85 -1.17
CA LEU A 202 1.23 11.25 -1.53
C LEU A 202 0.01 11.41 -2.44
N ALA A 203 -0.20 10.49 -3.38
CA ALA A 203 -1.32 10.60 -4.32
C ALA A 203 -2.66 10.27 -3.66
N CYS A 204 -2.66 9.34 -2.71
CA CYS A 204 -3.82 9.01 -1.87
C CYS A 204 -4.31 10.20 -1.02
N CYS A 205 -3.51 11.27 -0.87
CA CYS A 205 -3.95 12.49 -0.19
C CYS A 205 -4.80 13.43 -1.07
N ALA A 206 -4.86 13.20 -2.39
CA ALA A 206 -5.61 14.07 -3.29
C ALA A 206 -7.11 13.73 -3.23
N ASN A 207 -7.92 14.71 -2.84
CA ASN A 207 -9.38 14.55 -2.74
C ASN A 207 -10.05 14.49 -4.12
N HIS A 208 -11.31 14.05 -4.11
CA HIS A 208 -12.13 13.98 -5.29
C HIS A 208 -12.67 15.34 -5.77
N SER A 209 -12.72 15.53 -7.09
CA SER A 209 -13.60 16.50 -7.76
C SER A 209 -14.11 15.91 -9.07
N CYS A 210 -15.38 16.16 -9.44
CA CYS A 210 -15.89 15.81 -10.79
C CYS A 210 -15.43 16.79 -11.89
N VAL A 211 -14.60 17.77 -11.50
CA VAL A 211 -13.85 18.70 -12.35
C VAL A 211 -12.43 18.84 -11.76
N PRO A 212 -11.61 17.78 -11.85
CA PRO A 212 -10.30 17.74 -11.22
C PRO A 212 -9.33 18.72 -11.91
N ASN A 213 -8.28 19.11 -11.21
CA ASN A 213 -7.18 19.92 -11.75
C ASN A 213 -5.88 19.11 -11.95
N ALA A 214 -5.89 17.83 -11.56
CA ALA A 214 -4.83 16.88 -11.81
C ALA A 214 -5.39 15.50 -12.13
N LYS A 215 -4.60 14.70 -12.84
CA LYS A 215 -4.89 13.28 -13.09
C LYS A 215 -3.83 12.38 -12.48
N ALA A 216 -4.28 11.27 -11.91
CA ALA A 216 -3.43 10.16 -11.52
C ALA A 216 -3.25 9.24 -12.73
N THR A 217 -2.04 9.17 -13.27
CA THR A 217 -1.75 8.36 -14.46
C THR A 217 -0.39 7.70 -14.35
N ARG A 218 -0.24 6.58 -15.03
CA ARG A 218 1.06 6.03 -15.37
C ARG A 218 1.75 6.93 -16.40
N ARG A 219 3.08 6.93 -16.39
CA ARG A 219 3.84 7.50 -17.50
C ARG A 219 4.04 6.41 -18.55
N THR A 220 3.15 6.38 -19.54
CA THR A 220 3.19 5.43 -20.66
C THR A 220 4.58 5.37 -21.29
N GLY A 221 5.12 4.17 -21.49
CA GLY A 221 6.44 3.93 -22.11
C GLY A 221 7.65 4.22 -21.22
N LEU A 222 7.45 4.68 -19.98
CA LEU A 222 8.54 4.92 -19.00
C LEU A 222 8.34 4.16 -17.69
N ASP A 223 7.11 3.72 -17.40
CA ASP A 223 6.79 3.03 -16.17
C ASP A 223 6.60 1.52 -16.36
N VAL A 224 7.66 0.78 -16.04
CA VAL A 224 7.66 -0.69 -15.95
C VAL A 224 7.45 -1.20 -14.51
N GLY A 225 7.40 -0.29 -13.54
CA GLY A 225 7.44 -0.64 -12.10
C GLY A 225 6.16 -0.34 -11.32
N GLY A 226 5.13 0.20 -11.96
CA GLY A 226 3.93 0.65 -11.26
C GLY A 226 4.16 1.95 -10.50
N ASN A 227 4.85 2.92 -11.10
CA ASN A 227 4.98 4.26 -10.58
C ASN A 227 3.78 5.11 -11.00
N LEU A 228 3.17 5.79 -10.03
CA LEU A 228 2.11 6.76 -10.28
C LEU A 228 2.67 8.16 -10.47
N ALA A 229 2.17 8.89 -11.47
CA ALA A 229 2.38 10.32 -11.63
C ALA A 229 1.06 11.06 -11.43
N LEU A 230 1.07 12.08 -10.57
CA LEU A 230 0.06 13.13 -10.58
C LEU A 230 0.49 14.22 -11.57
N ILE A 231 -0.32 14.41 -12.61
CA ILE A 231 -0.05 15.38 -13.68
C ILE A 231 -1.14 16.44 -13.64
N ALA A 232 -0.76 17.70 -13.52
CA ALA A 232 -1.70 18.82 -13.60
C ALA A 232 -2.36 18.87 -14.98
N GLU A 233 -3.68 19.06 -15.01
CA GLU A 233 -4.45 19.19 -16.25
C GLU A 233 -4.58 20.65 -16.70
N GLY A 234 -4.11 21.58 -15.87
CA GLY A 234 -4.01 23.00 -16.17
C GLY A 234 -3.11 23.73 -15.17
N PRO A 235 -3.03 25.07 -15.24
CA PRO A 235 -2.36 25.87 -14.23
C PRO A 235 -3.03 25.69 -12.86
N ILE A 236 -2.23 25.41 -11.82
CA ILE A 236 -2.67 25.32 -10.42
C ILE A 236 -2.03 26.47 -9.64
N THR A 237 -2.84 27.24 -8.93
CA THR A 237 -2.37 28.41 -8.17
C THR A 237 -1.87 28.03 -6.77
N ALA A 238 -1.01 28.86 -6.18
CA ALA A 238 -0.51 28.61 -4.84
C ALA A 238 -1.66 28.66 -3.81
N GLY A 239 -1.84 27.58 -3.05
CA GLY A 239 -2.92 27.43 -2.08
C GLY A 239 -4.19 26.79 -2.63
N GLU A 240 -4.25 26.52 -3.94
CA GLU A 240 -5.31 25.72 -4.55
C GLU A 240 -5.13 24.24 -4.20
N GLU A 241 -6.22 23.57 -3.86
CA GLU A 241 -6.22 22.14 -3.57
C GLU A 241 -5.99 21.34 -4.86
N ILE A 242 -5.14 20.30 -4.77
CA ILE A 242 -4.97 19.35 -5.86
C ILE A 242 -6.04 18.27 -5.72
N THR A 243 -6.91 18.16 -6.72
CA THR A 243 -7.99 17.16 -6.76
C THR A 243 -7.86 16.27 -7.99
N ILE A 244 -8.21 15.00 -7.83
CA ILE A 244 -8.31 14.00 -8.89
C ILE A 244 -9.75 13.49 -9.00
N SER A 245 -10.12 12.79 -10.07
CA SER A 245 -11.39 12.05 -10.10
C SER A 245 -11.21 10.63 -9.56
N TYR A 246 -12.20 10.15 -8.80
CA TYR A 246 -12.27 8.77 -8.29
C TYR A 246 -13.23 7.90 -9.10
N VAL A 247 -14.02 8.55 -9.97
CA VAL A 247 -15.11 7.95 -10.73
C VAL A 247 -15.03 8.43 -12.18
N ASP A 248 -15.79 7.81 -13.08
CA ASP A 248 -15.92 8.30 -14.44
C ASP A 248 -16.70 9.63 -14.44
N GLU A 249 -16.02 10.70 -14.85
CA GLU A 249 -16.58 12.05 -14.90
C GLU A 249 -17.63 12.22 -16.00
N SER A 250 -17.66 11.32 -17.00
CA SER A 250 -18.63 11.37 -18.09
C SER A 250 -20.03 10.93 -17.64
N GLU A 251 -20.12 10.22 -16.50
CA GLU A 251 -21.39 9.71 -16.00
C GLU A 251 -22.31 10.82 -15.45
N PRO A 252 -23.64 10.62 -15.44
CA PRO A 252 -24.60 11.54 -14.85
C PRO A 252 -24.41 11.75 -13.34
N LEU A 253 -24.87 12.90 -12.82
CA LEU A 253 -24.78 13.28 -11.40
C LEU A 253 -25.13 12.13 -10.44
N GLU A 254 -26.30 11.52 -10.64
CA GLU A 254 -26.82 10.46 -9.76
C GLU A 254 -25.88 9.26 -9.70
N GLN A 255 -25.28 8.88 -10.84
CA GLN A 255 -24.36 7.74 -10.92
C GLN A 255 -23.01 8.06 -10.30
N ARG A 256 -22.49 9.28 -10.52
CA ARG A 256 -21.26 9.75 -9.84
C ARG A 256 -21.45 9.80 -8.32
N GLN A 257 -22.57 10.36 -7.83
CA GLN A 257 -22.85 10.39 -6.39
C GLN A 257 -22.98 8.97 -5.83
N ARG A 258 -23.70 8.07 -6.51
CA ARG A 258 -23.82 6.68 -6.09
C ARG A 258 -22.46 5.98 -5.99
N ALA A 259 -21.60 6.12 -6.99
CA ALA A 259 -20.25 5.55 -6.96
C ALA A 259 -19.37 6.16 -5.85
N LEU A 260 -19.56 7.42 -5.50
CA LEU A 260 -18.83 8.09 -4.41
C LEU A 260 -19.32 7.69 -3.01
N MET A 261 -20.51 7.09 -2.89
CA MET A 261 -20.98 6.54 -1.61
C MET A 261 -20.06 5.44 -1.09
N ASP A 262 -19.38 4.71 -1.98
CA ASP A 262 -18.39 3.69 -1.60
C ASP A 262 -17.20 4.31 -0.83
N TYR A 263 -16.95 5.60 -1.07
CA TYR A 263 -15.93 6.40 -0.38
C TYR A 263 -16.47 7.11 0.87
N GLY A 264 -17.77 6.96 1.17
CA GLY A 264 -18.41 7.49 2.38
C GLY A 264 -18.67 9.01 2.38
N PHE A 265 -18.74 9.66 1.21
CA PHE A 265 -19.04 11.09 1.12
C PHE A 265 -19.95 11.46 -0.05
N VAL A 266 -20.58 12.63 0.02
CA VAL A 266 -21.35 13.24 -1.06
C VAL A 266 -20.52 14.35 -1.70
N CYS A 267 -20.34 14.30 -3.01
CA CYS A 267 -19.55 15.30 -3.72
C CYS A 267 -20.30 16.63 -3.83
N SER A 268 -19.70 17.70 -3.32
CA SER A 268 -20.23 19.07 -3.41
C SER A 268 -19.36 19.96 -4.30
N CYS A 269 -18.68 19.39 -5.31
CA CYS A 269 -17.89 20.18 -6.24
C CYS A 269 -18.78 21.13 -7.07
N THR A 270 -18.18 22.14 -7.71
CA THR A 270 -18.91 23.15 -8.48
C THR A 270 -19.84 22.55 -9.53
N ARG A 271 -19.41 21.48 -10.23
CA ARG A 271 -20.23 20.79 -11.23
C ARG A 271 -21.45 20.12 -10.60
N CYS A 272 -21.27 19.37 -9.50
CA CYS A 272 -22.38 18.72 -8.82
C CYS A 272 -23.41 19.74 -8.31
N LEU A 273 -22.95 20.83 -7.68
CA LEU A 273 -23.83 21.88 -7.17
C LEU A 273 -24.63 22.58 -8.28
N GLN A 274 -24.07 22.72 -9.48
CA GLN A 274 -24.76 23.28 -10.63
C GLN A 274 -25.80 22.30 -11.20
N GLU A 275 -25.43 21.02 -11.35
CA GLU A 275 -26.33 19.97 -11.86
C GLU A 275 -27.52 19.72 -10.90
N GLU A 276 -27.31 19.81 -9.58
CA GLU A 276 -28.37 19.69 -8.55
C GLU A 276 -29.42 20.82 -8.61
N GLN A 277 -29.00 22.03 -9.00
CA GLN A 277 -29.91 23.18 -9.10
C GLN A 277 -30.82 23.10 -10.33
N GLY A 278 -30.59 22.11 -11.21
CA GLY A 278 -31.26 22.00 -12.50
C GLY A 278 -30.77 23.04 -13.52
N PRO A 279 -31.11 22.87 -14.81
CA PRO A 279 -30.88 23.89 -15.82
C PRO A 279 -31.73 25.15 -15.60
#